data_AF-A0A5N3P6W0-F1
#
_entry.id   AF-A0A5N3P6W0-F1
#
_cell.length_a   1.000
_cell.length_b   1.000
_cell.length_c   1.000
_cell.angle_alpha   90.00
_cell.angle_beta   90.00
_cell.angle_gamma   90.00
#
_symmetry.space_group_name_H-M   'P 1'
#
loop_
_entity.id
_entity.type
_entity.pdbx_description
1 polymer ?
#
loop_
_entity_poly.entity_id
_entity_poly.type
_entity_poly.pdbx_seq_one_letter_code
_entity_poly.pdbx_strand_id
1 'polypeptide(L)'
;MIASSQTIALDELSPAEQETLHCVASHMIPPSEELGLPGATDPAIFADILRSIGRDLPALRQALHAITEMAGGPLAVLSSIEQRALLSRFRSGRPDLAGVVEAVTVRCYYRDDRVMSSVGMEVRPPFPVGFAVPQGDWSLLEPVRSRGKIYRDAD
;
A
#
# COMPACT_ATOMS: atom_id res chain seq x y z
N MET A 1 -2.11 34.65 -18.79
CA MET A 1 -1.18 34.15 -17.75
C MET A 1 -1.05 32.66 -17.94
N ILE A 2 0.09 32.22 -18.47
CA ILE A 2 0.35 30.84 -18.90
C ILE A 2 1.54 30.39 -18.06
N ALA A 3 1.27 29.68 -16.97
CA ALA A 3 2.27 28.98 -16.17
C ALA A 3 1.53 28.02 -15.24
N SER A 4 1.47 26.73 -15.59
CA SER A 4 1.19 25.63 -14.64
C SER A 4 1.34 24.22 -15.23
N SER A 5 1.48 24.05 -16.55
CA SER A 5 1.50 22.69 -17.15
C SER A 5 2.81 21.91 -17.00
N GLN A 6 3.87 22.47 -16.38
CA GLN A 6 5.17 21.78 -16.22
C GLN A 6 5.42 21.20 -14.83
N THR A 7 4.63 21.54 -13.81
CA THR A 7 4.83 21.02 -12.43
C THR A 7 4.20 19.63 -12.22
N ILE A 8 3.12 19.31 -12.96
CA ILE A 8 2.34 18.07 -12.77
C ILE A 8 3.14 16.80 -13.11
N ALA A 9 4.04 16.86 -14.11
CA ALA A 9 4.74 15.67 -14.61
C ALA A 9 5.76 15.08 -13.62
N LEU A 10 6.25 15.86 -12.64
CA LEU A 10 7.18 15.36 -11.62
C LEU A 10 6.47 14.64 -10.47
N ASP A 11 5.15 14.83 -10.32
CA ASP A 11 4.36 14.30 -9.22
C ASP A 11 3.54 13.05 -9.58
N GLU A 12 3.66 12.54 -10.82
CA GLU A 12 2.93 11.36 -11.30
C GLU A 12 3.84 10.33 -11.97
N LEU A 13 3.53 9.04 -11.84
CA LEU A 13 4.26 7.99 -12.55
C LEU A 13 4.10 8.17 -14.06
N SER A 14 5.20 8.05 -14.79
CA SER A 14 5.19 7.98 -16.25
C SER A 14 4.44 6.74 -16.76
N PRO A 15 3.99 6.70 -18.03
CA PRO A 15 3.29 5.54 -18.57
C PRO A 15 4.07 4.22 -18.44
N ALA A 16 5.39 4.24 -18.61
CA ALA A 16 6.24 3.05 -18.44
C ALA A 16 6.34 2.59 -16.98
N GLU A 17 6.39 3.54 -16.04
CA GLU A 17 6.35 3.24 -14.61
C GLU A 17 4.97 2.68 -14.21
N GLN A 18 3.88 3.22 -14.74
CA GLN A 18 2.53 2.70 -14.52
C GLN A 18 2.37 1.27 -15.08
N GLU A 19 2.89 0.99 -16.27
CA GLU A 19 2.89 -0.37 -16.85
C GLU A 19 3.68 -1.35 -15.98
N THR A 20 4.86 -0.94 -15.50
CA THR A 20 5.67 -1.75 -14.60
C THR A 20 4.92 -2.00 -13.29
N LEU A 21 4.32 -0.97 -12.69
CA LEU A 21 3.52 -1.08 -11.47
C LEU A 21 2.31 -2.00 -11.68
N HIS A 22 1.61 -1.89 -12.81
CA HIS A 22 0.49 -2.74 -13.16
C HIS A 22 0.91 -4.21 -13.26
N CYS A 23 2.05 -4.48 -13.91
CA CYS A 23 2.61 -5.82 -13.98
C CYS A 23 2.99 -6.36 -12.59
N VAL A 24 3.62 -5.56 -11.74
CA VAL A 24 3.95 -5.99 -10.36
C VAL A 24 2.68 -6.27 -9.55
N ALA A 25 1.69 -5.38 -9.61
CA ALA A 25 0.43 -5.50 -8.88
C ALA A 25 -0.38 -6.75 -9.28
N SER A 26 -0.36 -7.15 -10.55
CA SER A 26 -1.06 -8.36 -11.01
C SER A 26 -0.46 -9.65 -10.44
N HIS A 27 0.86 -9.68 -10.19
CA HIS A 27 1.50 -10.81 -9.50
C HIS A 27 1.26 -10.80 -7.99
N MET A 28 1.12 -9.62 -7.39
CA MET A 28 0.90 -9.48 -5.94
C MET A 28 -0.50 -9.91 -5.52
N ILE A 29 -1.53 -9.40 -6.21
CA ILE A 29 -2.94 -9.64 -5.87
C ILE A 29 -3.71 -9.88 -7.18
N PRO A 30 -3.72 -11.12 -7.70
CA PRO A 30 -4.51 -11.47 -8.88
C PRO A 30 -6.01 -11.46 -8.53
N PRO A 31 -6.91 -11.32 -9.53
CA PRO A 31 -8.34 -11.51 -9.31
C PRO A 31 -8.63 -12.94 -8.85
N SER A 32 -9.66 -13.09 -8.01
CA SER A 32 -10.12 -14.40 -7.53
C SER A 32 -11.54 -14.66 -8.02
N GLU A 33 -11.67 -15.55 -9.02
CA GLU A 33 -12.98 -15.99 -9.52
C GLU A 33 -13.77 -16.75 -8.46
N GLU A 34 -13.08 -17.57 -7.65
CA GLU A 34 -13.69 -18.36 -6.56
C GLU A 34 -14.37 -17.47 -5.51
N LEU A 35 -13.73 -16.35 -5.17
CA LEU A 35 -14.24 -15.41 -4.16
C LEU A 35 -15.03 -14.25 -4.79
N GLY A 36 -15.13 -14.18 -6.12
CA GLY A 36 -15.72 -13.06 -6.83
C GLY A 36 -15.01 -11.72 -6.57
N LEU A 37 -13.71 -11.75 -6.28
CA LEU A 37 -12.94 -10.56 -5.89
C LEU A 37 -12.13 -9.97 -7.04
N PRO A 38 -12.08 -8.64 -7.15
CA PRO A 38 -11.20 -7.96 -8.09
C PRO A 38 -9.73 -8.23 -7.72
N GLY A 39 -8.83 -8.10 -8.69
CA GLY A 39 -7.39 -8.03 -8.42
C GLY A 39 -6.93 -6.58 -8.18
N ALA A 40 -5.66 -6.38 -7.79
CA ALA A 40 -5.10 -5.04 -7.62
C ALA A 40 -5.01 -4.23 -8.93
N THR A 41 -5.16 -4.89 -10.08
CA THR A 41 -5.22 -4.26 -11.41
C THR A 41 -6.64 -4.00 -11.90
N ASP A 42 -7.67 -4.21 -11.08
CA ASP A 42 -9.02 -3.75 -11.39
C ASP A 42 -8.99 -2.23 -11.64
N PRO A 43 -9.70 -1.70 -12.67
CA PRO A 43 -9.57 -0.29 -13.06
C PRO A 43 -9.84 0.71 -11.94
N ALA A 44 -10.81 0.44 -11.05
CA ALA A 44 -11.12 1.34 -9.94
C ALA A 44 -10.03 1.32 -8.87
N ILE A 45 -9.54 0.11 -8.55
CA ILE A 45 -8.47 -0.08 -7.55
C ILE A 45 -7.16 0.52 -8.05
N PHE A 46 -6.79 0.24 -9.30
CA PHE A 46 -5.54 0.74 -9.88
C PHE A 46 -5.54 2.26 -10.01
N ALA A 47 -6.68 2.86 -10.37
CA ALA A 47 -6.82 4.32 -10.36
C ALA A 47 -6.66 4.91 -8.95
N ASP A 48 -7.17 4.23 -7.91
CA ASP A 48 -6.95 4.66 -6.52
C ASP A 48 -5.48 4.57 -6.10
N ILE A 49 -4.79 3.49 -6.52
CA ILE A 49 -3.34 3.33 -6.32
C ILE A 49 -2.61 4.56 -6.87
N LEU A 50 -2.83 4.89 -8.15
CA LEU A 50 -2.14 6.01 -8.80
C LEU A 50 -2.42 7.35 -8.14
N ARG A 51 -3.69 7.59 -7.75
CA ARG A 51 -4.11 8.82 -7.07
C ARG A 51 -3.56 8.94 -5.64
N SER A 52 -3.31 7.81 -4.97
CA SER A 52 -2.97 7.76 -3.54
C SER A 52 -1.48 7.58 -3.24
N ILE A 53 -0.59 7.60 -4.24
CA ILE A 53 0.86 7.41 -4.05
C ILE A 53 1.42 8.46 -3.08
N GLY A 54 1.13 9.74 -3.33
CA GLY A 54 1.53 10.87 -2.49
C GLY A 54 3.03 10.86 -2.14
N ARG A 55 3.33 10.88 -0.84
CA ARG A 55 4.71 10.95 -0.32
C ARG A 55 5.60 9.77 -0.70
N ASP A 56 5.00 8.63 -1.06
CA ASP A 56 5.75 7.41 -1.38
C ASP A 56 6.30 7.43 -2.82
N LEU A 57 5.92 8.44 -3.63
CA LEU A 57 6.26 8.54 -5.05
C LEU A 57 7.76 8.40 -5.35
N PRO A 58 8.69 9.11 -4.66
CA PRO A 58 10.11 8.99 -4.96
C PRO A 58 10.64 7.56 -4.73
N ALA A 59 10.23 6.92 -3.64
CA ALA A 59 10.65 5.56 -3.32
C ALA A 59 9.99 4.52 -4.23
N LEU A 60 8.73 4.75 -4.62
CA LEU A 60 8.03 3.90 -5.58
C LEU A 60 8.70 3.97 -6.96
N ARG A 61 9.04 5.17 -7.46
CA ARG A 61 9.81 5.30 -8.72
C ARG A 61 11.15 4.58 -8.64
N GLN A 62 11.86 4.72 -7.51
CA GLN A 62 13.11 4.01 -7.29
C GLN A 62 12.91 2.49 -7.38
N ALA A 63 11.84 1.96 -6.78
CA ALA A 63 11.48 0.55 -6.83
C ALA A 63 11.14 0.07 -8.26
N LEU A 64 10.36 0.86 -9.02
CA LEU A 64 9.96 0.52 -10.38
C LEU A 64 11.16 0.54 -11.34
N HIS A 65 11.99 1.58 -11.27
CA HIS A 65 13.23 1.65 -12.05
C HIS A 65 14.17 0.49 -11.72
N ALA A 66 14.32 0.18 -10.43
CA ALA A 66 15.05 -0.97 -9.93
C ALA A 66 14.61 -2.30 -10.58
N ILE A 67 13.31 -2.51 -10.74
CA ILE A 67 12.73 -3.69 -11.36
C ILE A 67 13.01 -3.70 -12.87
N THR A 68 12.81 -2.58 -13.56
CA THR A 68 13.09 -2.42 -14.99
C THR A 68 14.55 -2.69 -15.32
N GLU A 69 15.49 -2.18 -14.51
CA GLU A 69 16.93 -2.46 -14.65
C GLU A 69 17.24 -3.95 -14.46
N MET A 70 16.64 -4.60 -13.45
CA MET A 70 16.82 -6.04 -13.24
C MET A 70 16.26 -6.88 -14.40
N ALA A 71 15.24 -6.38 -15.09
CA ALA A 71 14.62 -7.02 -16.25
C ALA A 71 15.40 -6.76 -17.55
N GLY A 72 16.29 -5.77 -17.57
CA GLY A 72 16.94 -5.29 -18.78
C GLY A 72 15.98 -4.58 -19.76
N GLY A 73 14.84 -4.07 -19.26
CA GLY A 73 13.77 -3.51 -20.08
C GLY A 73 12.39 -3.59 -19.41
N PRO A 74 11.30 -3.34 -20.15
CA PRO A 74 9.95 -3.42 -19.61
C PRO A 74 9.64 -4.82 -19.07
N LEU A 75 9.24 -4.91 -17.80
CA LEU A 75 8.93 -6.18 -17.13
C LEU A 75 7.86 -6.99 -17.88
N ALA A 76 6.88 -6.30 -18.46
CA ALA A 76 5.76 -6.91 -19.18
C ALA A 76 6.17 -7.71 -20.43
N VAL A 77 7.36 -7.48 -20.98
CA VAL A 77 7.89 -8.21 -22.14
C VAL A 77 8.38 -9.62 -21.76
N LEU A 78 8.79 -9.82 -20.50
CA LEU A 78 9.22 -11.12 -20.01
C LEU A 78 8.05 -12.10 -19.91
N SER A 79 8.32 -13.41 -19.96
CA SER A 79 7.29 -14.41 -19.69
C SER A 79 6.82 -14.34 -18.23
N SER A 80 5.61 -14.84 -17.97
CA SER A 80 5.04 -14.83 -16.61
C SER A 80 5.91 -15.58 -15.57
N ILE A 81 6.67 -16.60 -15.99
CA ILE A 81 7.61 -17.34 -15.13
C ILE A 81 8.84 -16.47 -14.81
N GLU A 82 9.41 -15.81 -15.80
CA GLU A 82 10.55 -14.90 -15.64
C GLU A 82 10.18 -13.69 -14.78
N GLN A 83 8.99 -13.11 -14.99
CA GLN A 83 8.45 -12.05 -14.15
C GLN A 83 8.39 -12.50 -12.69
N ARG A 84 7.78 -13.65 -12.39
CA ARG A 84 7.73 -14.18 -11.00
C ARG A 84 9.11 -14.38 -10.38
N ALA A 85 10.02 -14.99 -11.13
CA ALA A 85 11.38 -15.26 -10.63
C ALA A 85 12.14 -13.95 -10.34
N LEU A 86 12.02 -12.96 -11.23
CA LEU A 86 12.62 -11.64 -11.06
C LEU A 86 12.02 -10.89 -9.87
N LEU A 87 10.69 -10.86 -9.74
CA LEU A 87 10.01 -10.18 -8.63
C LEU A 87 10.34 -10.82 -7.29
N SER A 88 10.48 -12.15 -7.23
CA SER A 88 10.95 -12.85 -6.02
C SER A 88 12.38 -12.45 -5.63
N ARG A 89 13.29 -12.33 -6.61
CA ARG A 89 14.66 -11.84 -6.41
C ARG A 89 14.68 -10.38 -5.98
N PHE A 90 13.86 -9.53 -6.60
CA PHE A 90 13.73 -8.11 -6.24
C PHE A 90 13.27 -7.97 -4.78
N ARG A 91 12.22 -8.70 -4.40
CA ARG A 91 11.68 -8.69 -3.03
C ARG A 91 12.71 -9.11 -1.99
N SER A 92 13.47 -10.16 -2.29
CA SER A 92 14.50 -10.68 -1.37
C SER A 92 15.74 -9.79 -1.30
N GLY A 93 16.13 -9.18 -2.42
CA GLY A 93 17.34 -8.37 -2.52
C GLY A 93 17.16 -6.90 -2.12
N ARG A 94 15.93 -6.37 -2.18
CA ARG A 94 15.60 -4.98 -1.84
C ARG A 94 14.30 -4.90 -1.03
N PRO A 95 14.27 -5.49 0.19
CA PRO A 95 13.06 -5.57 1.00
C PRO A 95 12.46 -4.19 1.32
N ASP A 96 13.29 -3.16 1.53
CA ASP A 96 12.80 -1.80 1.83
C ASP A 96 11.98 -1.21 0.66
N LEU A 97 12.48 -1.36 -0.57
CA LEU A 97 11.77 -0.89 -1.77
C LEU A 97 10.57 -1.77 -2.10
N ALA A 98 10.67 -3.08 -1.88
CA ALA A 98 9.55 -3.99 -2.03
C ALA A 98 8.42 -3.64 -1.05
N GLY A 99 8.75 -3.29 0.20
CA GLY A 99 7.79 -2.84 1.20
C GLY A 99 7.02 -1.58 0.79
N VAL A 100 7.65 -0.68 0.03
CA VAL A 100 6.96 0.51 -0.53
C VAL A 100 5.89 0.10 -1.55
N VAL A 101 6.25 -0.78 -2.51
CA VAL A 101 5.30 -1.29 -3.51
C VAL A 101 4.15 -2.05 -2.82
N GLU A 102 4.49 -2.93 -1.89
CA GLU A 102 3.52 -3.67 -1.06
C GLU A 102 2.56 -2.73 -0.34
N ALA A 103 3.08 -1.72 0.36
CA ALA A 103 2.25 -0.82 1.14
C ALA A 103 1.34 0.04 0.25
N VAL A 104 1.84 0.56 -0.88
CA VAL A 104 1.02 1.36 -1.81
C VAL A 104 -0.11 0.52 -2.42
N THR A 105 0.19 -0.69 -2.88
CA THR A 105 -0.81 -1.58 -3.50
C THR A 105 -1.83 -2.09 -2.48
N VAL A 106 -1.38 -2.63 -1.34
CA VAL A 106 -2.27 -3.28 -0.35
C VAL A 106 -3.22 -2.27 0.30
N ARG A 107 -2.75 -1.04 0.61
CA ARG A 107 -3.60 -0.01 1.23
C ARG A 107 -4.78 0.39 0.35
N CYS A 108 -4.58 0.44 -0.96
CA CYS A 108 -5.65 0.81 -1.90
C CYS A 108 -6.55 -0.39 -2.21
N TYR A 109 -5.98 -1.60 -2.26
CA TYR A 109 -6.76 -2.84 -2.41
C TYR A 109 -7.78 -3.02 -1.28
N TYR A 110 -7.37 -2.87 -0.02
CA TYR A 110 -8.26 -2.93 1.15
C TYR A 110 -9.01 -1.61 1.42
N ARG A 111 -8.99 -0.65 0.50
CA ARG A 111 -9.91 0.49 0.52
C ARG A 111 -11.16 0.24 -0.33
N ASP A 112 -11.10 -0.72 -1.25
CA ASP A 112 -12.22 -1.06 -2.12
C ASP A 112 -13.34 -1.75 -1.33
N ASP A 113 -14.56 -1.22 -1.47
CA ASP A 113 -15.76 -1.68 -0.76
C ASP A 113 -16.07 -3.16 -1.02
N ARG A 114 -15.80 -3.66 -2.23
CA ARG A 114 -16.02 -5.08 -2.60
C ARG A 114 -15.07 -5.97 -1.82
N VAL A 115 -13.81 -5.57 -1.71
CA VAL A 115 -12.78 -6.28 -0.95
C VAL A 115 -13.10 -6.25 0.54
N MET A 116 -13.45 -5.09 1.09
CA MET A 116 -13.76 -4.96 2.52
C MET A 116 -14.99 -5.77 2.92
N SER A 117 -16.03 -5.74 2.10
CA SER A 117 -17.23 -6.56 2.34
C SER A 117 -16.90 -8.06 2.38
N SER A 118 -15.99 -8.52 1.53
CA SER A 118 -15.61 -9.94 1.45
C SER A 118 -14.92 -10.50 2.69
N VAL A 119 -14.23 -9.64 3.45
CA VAL A 119 -13.55 -10.02 4.70
C VAL A 119 -14.44 -9.76 5.94
N GLY A 120 -15.74 -9.53 5.73
CA GLY A 120 -16.71 -9.27 6.80
C GLY A 120 -16.56 -7.89 7.44
N MET A 121 -15.86 -6.97 6.78
CA MET A 121 -15.75 -5.58 7.22
C MET A 121 -16.91 -4.76 6.68
N GLU A 122 -17.53 -3.98 7.56
CA GLU A 122 -18.57 -3.04 7.18
C GLU A 122 -17.95 -1.90 6.37
N VAL A 123 -18.53 -1.64 5.19
CA VAL A 123 -18.12 -0.54 4.30
C VAL A 123 -18.66 0.78 4.84
N ARG A 124 -17.97 1.30 5.86
CA ARG A 124 -18.28 2.61 6.42
C ARG A 124 -17.04 3.31 6.97
N PRO A 125 -17.06 4.65 7.06
CA PRO A 125 -16.06 5.37 7.81
C PRO A 125 -15.97 4.88 9.26
N PRO A 126 -14.77 4.83 9.85
CA PRO A 126 -14.61 4.42 11.24
C PRO A 126 -15.25 5.42 12.23
N PHE A 127 -15.34 6.71 11.88
CA PHE A 127 -16.00 7.75 12.69
C PHE A 127 -17.35 8.14 12.04
N PRO A 128 -18.43 8.39 12.80
CA PRO A 128 -18.48 8.56 14.26
C PRO A 128 -18.71 7.29 15.09
N VAL A 129 -19.19 6.20 14.48
CA VAL A 129 -19.68 5.03 15.24
C VAL A 129 -18.56 4.21 15.90
N GLY A 130 -17.36 4.17 15.31
CA GLY A 130 -16.25 3.36 15.80
C GLY A 130 -16.41 1.86 15.53
N PHE A 131 -15.44 1.09 16.02
CA PHE A 131 -15.52 -0.36 16.19
C PHE A 131 -15.51 -0.67 17.68
N ALA A 132 -16.27 -1.69 18.11
CA ALA A 132 -16.24 -2.14 19.50
C ALA A 132 -14.87 -2.77 19.80
N VAL A 133 -14.16 -2.22 20.79
CA VAL A 133 -12.88 -2.75 21.25
C VAL A 133 -13.10 -3.49 22.57
N PRO A 134 -12.58 -4.71 22.74
CA PRO A 134 -12.60 -5.40 24.02
C PRO A 134 -11.97 -4.54 25.12
N GLN A 135 -12.57 -4.54 26.31
CA GLN A 135 -11.96 -3.86 27.45
C GLN A 135 -10.60 -4.49 27.76
N GLY A 136 -9.58 -3.64 27.89
CA GLY A 136 -8.22 -4.08 28.21
C GLY A 136 -8.10 -4.57 29.65
N ASP A 137 -7.00 -5.27 29.93
CA ASP A 137 -6.66 -5.67 31.30
C ASP A 137 -6.19 -4.44 32.11
N TRP A 138 -7.09 -3.93 32.96
CA TRP A 138 -6.84 -2.78 33.81
C TRP A 138 -5.79 -3.05 34.90
N SER A 139 -5.47 -4.32 35.19
CA SER A 139 -4.43 -4.67 36.16
C SER A 139 -3.03 -4.19 35.71
N LEU A 140 -2.83 -3.96 34.41
CA LEU A 140 -1.60 -3.38 33.86
C LEU A 140 -1.33 -1.96 34.35
N LEU A 141 -2.34 -1.25 34.89
CA LEU A 141 -2.18 0.08 35.45
C LEU A 141 -1.82 0.07 36.95
N GLU A 142 -1.82 -1.08 37.61
CA GLU A 142 -1.49 -1.16 39.04
C GLU A 142 -0.11 -0.59 39.38
N PRO A 143 0.97 -0.81 38.60
CA PRO A 143 2.26 -0.17 38.86
C PRO A 143 2.21 1.37 38.80
N VAL A 144 1.34 1.94 37.95
CA VAL A 144 1.15 3.40 37.85
C VAL A 144 0.39 3.90 39.06
N ARG A 145 -0.65 3.17 39.48
CA ARG A 145 -1.46 3.49 40.67
C ARG A 145 -0.63 3.40 41.95
N SER A 146 0.22 2.38 42.06
CA SER A 146 1.05 2.14 43.26
C SER A 146 2.25 3.08 43.38
N ARG A 147 2.64 3.79 42.31
CA ARG A 147 3.83 4.67 42.31
C ARG A 147 3.73 5.83 43.31
N GLY A 148 2.52 6.25 43.68
CA GLY A 148 2.30 7.36 44.60
C GLY A 148 2.57 8.75 43.99
N LYS A 149 2.53 9.79 44.82
CA LYS A 149 2.72 11.19 44.41
C LYS A 149 4.14 11.40 43.86
N ILE A 150 4.24 11.97 42.66
CA ILE A 150 5.51 12.47 42.07
C ILE A 150 5.71 13.97 42.26
N TYR A 151 4.70 14.67 42.80
CA TYR A 151 4.72 16.10 43.03
C TYR A 151 4.67 16.42 44.53
N ARG A 152 5.19 17.59 44.91
CA ARG A 152 5.06 18.15 46.26
C ARG A 152 3.73 18.89 46.38
N ASP A 153 3.15 18.88 47.58
CA ASP A 153 1.99 19.70 47.87
C ASP A 153 2.40 21.19 47.84
N ALA A 154 1.53 22.03 47.31
CA ALA A 154 1.74 23.47 47.28
C ALA A 154 1.42 24.06 48.67
N ASP A 155 2.26 24.99 49.11
CA ASP A 155 2.10 25.73 50.37
C ASP A 155 0.86 26.65 50.37
#